data_AF-A0A523VAS1-F1
#
_entry.id   AF-A0A523VAS1-F1
#
_cell.length_a   1.000
_cell.length_b   1.000
_cell.length_c   1.000
_cell.angle_alpha   90.00
_cell.angle_beta   90.00
_cell.angle_gamma   90.00
#
_symmetry.space_group_name_H-M   'P 1'
#
loop_
_entity.id
_entity.type
_entity.pdbx_description
1 polymer ?
#
loop_
_entity_poly.entity_id
_entity_poly.type
_entity_poly.pdbx_seq_one_letter_code
_entity_poly.pdbx_strand_id
1 'polypeptide(L)'
;MLLLIAMGAALVFTVEWVYLVDIYGTRMNTVFKFYFQVWVLWGLGASYALHRFTEREPERIADEGRRSVGRGAVIAVAGCLIVAGLVYPVFAIPTRQEEQGRPGTLDGAAHLDREHPDDYAAIRWLNENVSGAPVILESPGNHPERQAWHYDSRVSAHTGLPTLLGWRDHEYQWRGSSEVADLRAPDIETLYTSEDAARVLALLYEYDIEYVYVGGLERARYPEAGLDKFGQMLEIVYQAGSVTIYRR
;
A
#
# COMPACT_ATOMS: atom_id res chain seq x y z
N MET A 1 5.64 -1.92 34.09
CA MET A 1 4.42 -2.77 34.04
C MET A 1 3.14 -1.97 34.20
N LEU A 2 2.81 -1.48 35.41
CA LEU A 2 1.53 -0.81 35.68
C LEU A 2 1.29 0.41 34.79
N LEU A 3 2.33 1.21 34.53
CA LEU A 3 2.26 2.33 33.61
C LEU A 3 1.87 1.91 32.18
N LEU A 4 2.41 0.79 31.67
CA LEU A 4 2.11 0.29 30.32
C LEU A 4 0.66 -0.21 30.23
N ILE A 5 0.20 -0.92 31.25
CA ILE A 5 -1.18 -1.42 31.33
C ILE A 5 -2.15 -0.23 31.42
N ALA A 6 -1.88 0.71 32.33
CA ALA A 6 -2.70 1.90 32.52
C ALA A 6 -2.73 2.78 31.27
N MET A 7 -1.60 2.97 30.59
CA MET A 7 -1.54 3.72 29.33
C MET A 7 -2.36 3.02 28.24
N GLY A 8 -2.20 1.72 28.04
CA GLY A 8 -3.01 0.99 27.06
C GLY A 8 -4.51 1.04 27.38
N ALA A 9 -4.90 0.92 28.65
CA ALA A 9 -6.29 1.07 29.08
C ALA A 9 -6.82 2.48 28.84
N ALA A 10 -6.01 3.52 29.11
CA ALA A 10 -6.36 4.90 28.81
C ALA A 10 -6.54 5.12 27.31
N LEU A 11 -5.71 4.52 26.45
CA LEU A 11 -5.87 4.59 24.99
C LEU A 11 -7.16 3.92 24.53
N VAL A 12 -7.46 2.70 24.99
CA VAL A 12 -8.72 2.01 24.69
C VAL A 12 -9.92 2.85 25.11
N PHE A 13 -9.89 3.38 26.33
CA PHE A 13 -10.98 4.22 26.82
C PHE A 13 -11.10 5.53 26.03
N THR A 14 -9.98 6.16 25.68
CA THR A 14 -9.97 7.43 24.95
C THR A 14 -10.65 7.29 23.59
N VAL A 15 -10.38 6.21 22.84
CA VAL A 15 -10.97 6.06 21.50
C VAL A 15 -12.48 5.76 21.49
N GLU A 16 -13.06 5.41 22.64
CA GLU A 16 -14.52 5.29 22.78
C GLU A 16 -15.20 6.67 22.84
N TRP A 17 -14.51 7.68 23.37
CA TRP A 17 -15.10 9.01 23.61
C TRP A 17 -14.53 10.11 22.71
N VAL A 18 -13.31 9.94 22.22
CA VAL A 18 -12.57 10.92 21.44
C VAL A 18 -12.03 10.23 20.19
N TYR A 19 -12.39 10.75 19.02
CA TYR A 19 -11.81 10.29 17.77
C TYR A 19 -11.53 11.46 16.85
N LEU A 20 -10.52 11.26 15.99
CA LEU A 20 -10.20 12.18 14.92
C LEU A 20 -11.14 11.90 13.76
N VAL A 21 -11.89 12.92 13.35
CA VAL A 21 -12.71 12.87 12.14
C VAL A 21 -11.78 13.08 10.95
N ASP A 22 -11.57 12.02 10.18
CA ASP A 22 -10.89 12.09 8.89
C ASP A 22 -11.90 11.94 7.73
N ILE A 23 -11.39 11.76 6.53
CA ILE A 23 -12.16 11.63 5.29
C ILE A 23 -13.23 10.53 5.32
N TYR A 24 -13.09 9.52 6.19
CA TYR A 24 -14.05 8.43 6.30
C TYR A 24 -15.23 8.79 7.20
N GLY A 25 -15.16 9.89 7.95
CA GLY A 25 -16.22 10.35 8.86
C GLY A 25 -16.50 9.38 10.02
N THR A 26 -15.66 8.36 10.22
CA THR A 26 -15.82 7.34 11.26
C THR A 26 -14.60 7.29 12.17
N ARG A 27 -14.75 6.64 13.34
CA ARG A 27 -13.63 6.43 14.28
C ARG A 27 -12.62 5.37 13.83
N MET A 28 -12.79 4.77 12.65
CA MET A 28 -12.04 3.60 12.20
C MET A 28 -10.52 3.79 12.31
N ASN A 29 -9.99 4.87 11.76
CA ASN A 29 -8.55 5.14 11.81
C ASN A 29 -8.03 5.49 13.20
N THR A 30 -8.86 6.13 14.04
CA THR A 30 -8.51 6.35 15.44
C THR A 30 -8.40 5.01 16.16
N VAL A 31 -9.40 4.13 16.02
CA VAL A 31 -9.35 2.79 16.64
C VAL A 31 -8.13 2.03 16.15
N PHE A 32 -7.91 1.92 14.83
CA PHE A 32 -6.77 1.16 14.29
C PHE A 32 -5.42 1.68 14.80
N LYS A 33 -5.14 2.98 14.63
CA LYS A 33 -3.83 3.57 14.95
C LYS A 33 -3.49 3.45 16.44
N PHE A 34 -4.48 3.65 17.32
CA PHE A 34 -4.26 3.58 18.76
C PHE A 34 -4.27 2.14 19.28
N TYR A 35 -5.09 1.24 18.72
CA TYR A 35 -5.10 -0.17 19.14
C TYR A 35 -3.76 -0.85 18.83
N PHE A 36 -3.09 -0.50 17.72
CA PHE A 36 -1.72 -0.98 17.48
C PHE A 36 -0.77 -0.64 18.65
N GLN A 37 -0.88 0.57 19.21
CA GLN A 37 -0.07 0.95 20.36
C GLN A 37 -0.46 0.18 21.62
N VAL A 38 -1.76 -0.07 21.83
CA VAL A 38 -2.27 -0.90 22.94
C VAL A 38 -1.66 -2.30 22.88
N TRP A 39 -1.66 -2.94 21.72
CA TRP A 39 -1.06 -4.27 21.53
C TRP A 39 0.41 -4.30 21.94
N VAL A 40 1.20 -3.29 21.55
CA VAL A 40 2.62 -3.18 21.92
C VAL A 40 2.78 -2.96 23.42
N LEU A 41 2.05 -2.00 24.00
CA LEU A 41 2.16 -1.66 25.43
C LEU A 41 1.77 -2.85 26.32
N TRP A 42 0.64 -3.50 26.03
CA TRP A 42 0.16 -4.63 26.81
C TRP A 42 0.97 -5.90 26.54
N GLY A 43 1.50 -6.11 25.33
CA GLY A 43 2.43 -7.21 25.04
C GLY A 43 3.71 -7.10 25.88
N LEU A 44 4.34 -5.92 25.92
CA LEU A 44 5.51 -5.67 26.76
C LEU A 44 5.18 -5.75 28.25
N GLY A 45 4.03 -5.20 28.66
CA GLY A 45 3.54 -5.26 30.03
C GLY A 45 3.32 -6.70 30.50
N ALA A 46 2.67 -7.53 29.68
CA ALA A 46 2.40 -8.94 29.95
C ALA A 46 3.68 -9.78 29.97
N SER A 47 4.63 -9.53 29.05
CA SER A 47 5.94 -10.20 29.05
C SER A 47 6.71 -9.94 30.34
N TYR A 48 6.81 -8.67 30.75
CA TYR A 48 7.46 -8.31 32.01
C TYR A 48 6.70 -8.87 33.23
N ALA A 49 5.37 -8.82 33.23
CA ALA A 49 4.56 -9.40 34.31
C ALA A 49 4.82 -10.90 34.46
N LEU A 50 4.82 -11.63 33.35
CA LEU A 50 5.11 -13.07 33.33
C LEU A 50 6.53 -13.34 33.84
N HIS A 51 7.52 -12.55 33.43
CA HIS A 51 8.89 -12.66 33.93
C HIS A 51 8.98 -12.48 35.45
N ARG A 52 8.44 -11.38 36.00
CA ARG A 52 8.43 -11.14 37.45
C ARG A 52 7.65 -12.22 38.21
N PHE A 53 6.58 -12.73 37.60
CA PHE A 53 5.81 -13.83 38.16
C PHE A 53 6.58 -15.16 38.12
N THR A 54 7.58 -15.30 37.25
CA THR A 54 8.51 -16.44 37.20
C THR A 54 9.77 -16.29 38.08
N GLU A 55 10.02 -15.11 38.68
CA GLU A 55 11.06 -14.93 39.69
C GLU A 55 10.62 -15.52 41.04
N ARG A 56 11.50 -16.26 41.72
CA ARG A 56 11.21 -16.81 43.06
C ARG A 56 11.67 -15.80 44.10
N GLU A 57 10.74 -15.13 44.77
CA GLU A 57 11.03 -14.36 45.99
C GLU A 57 11.38 -15.35 47.12
N PRO A 58 12.46 -15.15 47.89
CA PRO A 58 12.94 -16.11 48.89
C PRO A 58 12.07 -16.30 50.15
N GLU A 59 10.88 -15.70 50.27
CA GLU A 59 10.20 -15.59 51.57
C GLU A 59 8.89 -16.37 51.75
N ARG A 60 8.90 -17.12 52.88
CA ARG A 60 7.83 -17.74 53.69
C ARG A 60 7.25 -19.10 53.21
N ILE A 61 7.94 -20.12 53.73
CA ILE A 61 7.74 -21.58 53.67
C ILE A 61 6.32 -22.09 53.99
N ALA A 62 5.50 -21.34 54.71
CA ALA A 62 4.23 -21.85 55.24
C ALA A 62 3.08 -21.96 54.22
N ASP A 63 3.20 -21.36 53.02
CA ASP A 63 2.11 -21.27 52.03
C ASP A 63 2.57 -21.65 50.60
N GLU A 64 3.77 -22.24 50.48
CA GLU A 64 4.49 -22.48 49.22
C GLU A 64 3.78 -23.50 48.31
N GLY A 65 3.13 -24.53 48.87
CA GLY A 65 2.47 -25.58 48.08
C GLY A 65 1.28 -25.07 47.26
N ARG A 66 0.43 -24.22 47.83
CA ARG A 66 -0.76 -23.69 47.15
C ARG A 66 -0.41 -22.53 46.21
N ARG A 67 0.59 -21.71 46.58
CA ARG A 67 1.14 -20.64 45.74
C ARG A 67 1.91 -21.16 44.53
N SER A 68 2.63 -22.29 44.67
CA SER A 68 3.36 -22.91 43.54
C SER A 68 2.42 -23.56 42.52
N VAL A 69 1.34 -24.21 42.97
CA VAL A 69 0.30 -24.77 42.07
C VAL A 69 -0.42 -23.66 41.30
N GLY A 70 -0.86 -22.59 41.97
CA GLY A 70 -1.51 -21.46 41.31
C GLY A 70 -0.58 -20.75 40.32
N ARG A 71 0.71 -20.65 40.64
CA ARG A 71 1.73 -20.08 39.76
C ARG A 71 1.99 -20.93 38.52
N GLY A 72 2.10 -22.25 38.70
CA GLY A 72 2.21 -23.20 37.60
C GLY A 72 1.01 -23.12 36.66
N ALA A 73 -0.21 -22.98 37.20
CA ALA A 73 -1.42 -22.82 36.41
C ALA A 73 -1.41 -21.55 35.55
N VAL A 74 -1.01 -20.40 36.11
CA VAL A 74 -0.92 -19.13 35.35
C VAL A 74 0.13 -19.21 34.24
N ILE A 75 1.30 -19.79 34.51
CA ILE A 75 2.34 -19.99 33.49
C ILE A 75 1.85 -20.93 32.40
N ALA A 76 1.18 -22.03 32.77
CA ALA A 76 0.62 -22.97 31.82
C ALA A 76 -0.44 -22.29 30.92
N VAL A 77 -1.36 -21.52 31.50
CA VAL A 77 -2.37 -20.76 30.74
C VAL A 77 -1.71 -19.75 29.81
N ALA A 78 -0.73 -18.96 30.29
CA ALA A 78 0.00 -18.01 29.46
C ALA A 78 0.72 -18.71 28.30
N GLY A 79 1.38 -19.84 28.58
CA GLY A 79 2.00 -20.69 27.56
C GLY A 79 1.00 -21.19 26.52
N CYS A 80 -0.16 -21.69 26.96
CA CYS A 80 -1.24 -22.11 26.07
C CYS A 80 -1.74 -20.98 25.19
N LEU A 81 -1.92 -19.77 25.73
CA LEU A 81 -2.34 -18.60 24.95
C LEU A 81 -1.29 -18.17 23.93
N ILE A 82 -0.01 -18.20 24.28
CA ILE A 82 1.09 -17.91 23.35
C ILE A 82 1.12 -18.95 22.23
N VAL A 83 1.06 -20.25 22.57
CA VAL A 83 1.02 -21.33 21.58
C VAL A 83 -0.19 -21.20 20.67
N ALA A 84 -1.37 -20.91 21.22
CA ALA A 84 -2.59 -20.67 20.44
C ALA A 84 -2.43 -19.47 19.49
N GLY A 85 -1.78 -18.39 19.93
CA GLY A 85 -1.50 -17.23 19.08
C GLY A 85 -0.51 -17.53 17.95
N LEU A 86 0.49 -18.38 18.20
CA LEU A 86 1.49 -18.79 17.21
C LEU A 86 0.93 -19.73 16.13
N VAL A 87 -0.25 -20.31 16.34
CA VAL A 87 -0.95 -21.08 15.29
C VAL A 87 -1.16 -20.21 14.06
N TYR A 88 -1.59 -18.96 14.22
CA TYR A 88 -1.90 -18.09 13.08
C TYR A 88 -0.73 -17.90 12.11
N PRO A 89 0.46 -17.40 12.50
CA PRO A 89 1.56 -17.21 11.56
C PRO A 89 2.08 -18.53 10.94
N VAL A 90 2.01 -19.65 11.67
CA VAL A 90 2.45 -20.96 11.16
C VAL A 90 1.58 -21.46 10.02
N PHE A 91 0.26 -21.27 10.11
CA PHE A 91 -0.67 -21.74 9.07
C PHE A 91 -0.99 -20.67 8.03
N ALA A 92 -1.05 -19.39 8.41
CA ALA A 92 -1.42 -18.32 7.49
C ALA A 92 -0.44 -18.19 6.33
N ILE A 93 0.88 -18.29 6.57
CA ILE A 93 1.89 -18.14 5.50
C ILE A 93 1.73 -19.22 4.41
N PRO A 94 1.76 -20.53 4.70
CA PRO A 94 1.58 -21.55 3.67
C PRO A 94 0.20 -21.48 3.03
N THR A 95 -0.88 -21.23 3.80
CA THR A 95 -2.23 -21.09 3.22
C THR A 95 -2.32 -19.92 2.24
N ARG A 96 -1.74 -18.75 2.56
CA ARG A 96 -1.70 -17.61 1.63
C ARG A 96 -0.87 -17.90 0.38
N GLN A 97 0.21 -18.66 0.52
CA GLN A 97 1.02 -19.08 -0.62
C GLN A 97 0.27 -20.12 -1.50
N GLU A 98 -0.46 -21.04 -0.88
CA GLU A 98 -1.31 -22.02 -1.57
C GLU A 98 -2.51 -21.35 -2.28
N GLU A 99 -3.14 -20.34 -1.68
CA GLU A 99 -4.18 -19.52 -2.31
C GLU A 99 -3.67 -18.85 -3.61
N GLN A 100 -2.39 -18.47 -3.65
CA GLN A 100 -1.74 -17.96 -4.85
C GLN A 100 -1.37 -19.07 -5.84
N GLY A 101 -1.34 -20.33 -5.41
CA GLY A 101 -1.06 -21.52 -6.21
C GLY A 101 0.39 -21.63 -6.70
N ARG A 102 1.35 -20.94 -6.06
CA ARG A 102 2.69 -20.72 -6.65
C ARG A 102 3.81 -20.63 -5.59
N PRO A 103 5.09 -20.86 -5.97
CA PRO A 103 6.23 -20.65 -5.07
C PRO A 103 6.32 -19.19 -4.60
N GLY A 104 6.58 -18.99 -3.31
CA GLY A 104 6.81 -17.66 -2.75
C GLY A 104 8.09 -17.01 -3.29
N THR A 105 8.07 -15.68 -3.44
CA THR A 105 9.22 -14.86 -3.84
C THR A 105 9.23 -13.55 -3.05
N LEU A 106 10.42 -12.96 -2.88
CA LEU A 106 10.58 -11.62 -2.28
C LEU A 106 10.52 -10.50 -3.34
N ASP A 107 10.46 -10.85 -4.62
CA ASP A 107 10.28 -9.90 -5.70
C ASP A 107 8.80 -9.50 -5.81
N GLY A 108 8.49 -8.29 -5.33
CA GLY A 108 7.14 -7.72 -5.40
C GLY A 108 6.64 -7.42 -6.82
N ALA A 109 7.53 -7.36 -7.82
CA ALA A 109 7.17 -7.16 -9.22
C ALA A 109 6.96 -8.48 -9.97
N ALA A 110 7.29 -9.63 -9.38
CA ALA A 110 7.22 -10.94 -10.04
C ALA A 110 5.80 -11.37 -10.47
N HIS A 111 4.75 -10.69 -10.01
CA HIS A 111 3.39 -10.92 -10.50
C HIS A 111 3.19 -10.33 -11.91
N LEU A 112 3.87 -9.22 -12.23
CA LEU A 112 3.75 -8.50 -13.50
C LEU A 112 4.17 -9.39 -14.67
N ASP A 113 5.29 -10.10 -14.56
CA ASP A 113 5.79 -11.00 -15.59
C ASP A 113 4.75 -12.06 -16.03
N ARG A 114 3.85 -12.43 -15.11
CA ARG A 114 2.82 -13.45 -15.35
C ARG A 114 1.47 -12.89 -15.77
N GLU A 115 1.06 -11.79 -15.16
CA GLU A 115 -0.28 -11.21 -15.35
C GLU A 115 -0.29 -10.13 -16.43
N HIS A 116 0.82 -9.40 -16.58
CA HIS A 116 0.99 -8.26 -17.48
C HIS A 116 2.41 -8.27 -18.11
N PRO A 117 2.78 -9.33 -18.86
CA PRO A 117 4.15 -9.54 -19.36
C PRO A 117 4.66 -8.38 -20.23
N ASP A 118 3.78 -7.76 -21.03
CA ASP A 118 4.14 -6.61 -21.86
C ASP A 118 4.49 -5.38 -20.99
N ASP A 119 3.72 -5.11 -19.94
CA ASP A 119 4.01 -4.02 -18.99
C ASP A 119 5.29 -4.34 -18.20
N TYR A 120 5.50 -5.60 -17.81
CA TYR A 120 6.73 -6.02 -17.13
C TYR A 120 7.98 -5.76 -17.97
N ALA A 121 7.95 -6.13 -19.26
CA ALA A 121 9.06 -5.90 -20.18
C ALA A 121 9.32 -4.41 -20.39
N ALA A 122 8.26 -3.60 -20.50
CA ALA A 122 8.37 -2.16 -20.68
C ALA A 122 8.90 -1.43 -19.42
N ILE A 123 8.42 -1.80 -18.24
CA ILE A 123 8.89 -1.29 -16.94
C ILE A 123 10.37 -1.63 -16.74
N ARG A 124 10.77 -2.85 -17.08
CA ARG A 124 12.19 -3.23 -17.07
C ARG A 124 13.03 -2.37 -18.01
N TRP A 125 12.55 -2.15 -19.23
CA TRP A 125 13.23 -1.28 -20.19
C TRP A 125 13.37 0.14 -19.65
N LEU A 126 12.32 0.72 -19.05
CA LEU A 126 12.38 2.03 -18.41
C LEU A 126 13.46 2.09 -17.31
N ASN A 127 13.48 1.10 -16.42
CA ASN A 127 14.47 1.01 -15.33
C ASN A 127 15.92 0.87 -15.83
N GLU A 128 16.13 0.25 -17.00
CA GLU A 128 17.46 0.04 -17.58
C GLU A 128 17.93 1.21 -18.45
N ASN A 129 17.01 1.99 -19.03
CA ASN A 129 17.34 2.97 -20.10
C ASN A 129 17.01 4.43 -19.73
N VAL A 130 16.16 4.67 -18.74
CA VAL A 130 15.78 6.02 -18.30
C VAL A 130 16.52 6.34 -17.01
N SER A 131 17.11 7.54 -16.95
CA SER A 131 17.85 8.03 -15.78
C SER A 131 17.28 9.36 -15.31
N GLY A 132 17.52 9.69 -14.04
CA GLY A 132 16.91 10.86 -13.41
C GLY A 132 15.48 10.59 -12.97
N ALA A 133 14.65 11.63 -12.96
CA ALA A 133 13.23 11.54 -12.58
C ALA A 133 12.33 12.29 -13.59
N PRO A 134 12.42 11.97 -14.89
CA PRO A 134 11.53 12.56 -15.89
C PRO A 134 10.07 12.17 -15.64
N VAL A 135 9.15 13.08 -15.93
CA VAL A 135 7.71 12.81 -15.74
C VAL A 135 7.22 11.86 -16.83
N ILE A 136 6.58 10.78 -16.39
CA ILE A 136 5.92 9.81 -17.26
C ILE A 136 4.40 9.91 -17.13
N LEU A 137 3.71 10.08 -18.25
CA LEU A 137 2.26 10.02 -18.32
C LEU A 137 1.81 8.55 -18.37
N GLU A 138 0.98 8.15 -17.43
CA GLU A 138 0.22 6.89 -17.44
C GLU A 138 -1.24 7.17 -17.03
N SER A 139 -2.14 6.23 -17.30
CA SER A 139 -3.54 6.36 -16.88
C SER A 139 -3.66 6.42 -15.34
N PRO A 140 -4.37 7.42 -14.79
CA PRO A 140 -4.58 7.56 -13.35
C PRO A 140 -5.69 6.64 -12.83
N GLY A 141 -5.57 6.20 -11.58
CA GLY A 141 -6.62 5.43 -10.88
C GLY A 141 -7.74 6.34 -10.37
N ASN A 142 -8.55 6.88 -11.28
CA ASN A 142 -9.62 7.84 -10.99
C ASN A 142 -10.90 7.60 -11.81
N HIS A 143 -11.08 6.38 -12.31
CA HIS A 143 -12.19 6.05 -13.18
C HIS A 143 -13.52 6.03 -12.40
N PRO A 144 -14.63 6.61 -12.94
CA PRO A 144 -15.90 6.71 -12.22
C PRO A 144 -16.46 5.37 -11.73
N GLU A 145 -16.23 4.30 -12.50
CA GLU A 145 -16.68 2.93 -12.18
C GLU A 145 -15.61 2.08 -11.47
N ARG A 146 -14.36 2.57 -11.38
CA ARG A 146 -13.19 1.84 -10.90
C ARG A 146 -12.39 2.79 -10.01
N GLN A 147 -12.71 2.75 -8.72
CA GLN A 147 -12.08 3.56 -7.68
C GLN A 147 -10.60 3.15 -7.49
N ALA A 148 -9.93 3.64 -6.45
CA ALA A 148 -8.69 3.04 -5.97
C ALA A 148 -8.75 1.49 -5.96
N TRP A 149 -7.58 0.82 -5.97
CA TRP A 149 -7.40 -0.64 -5.85
C TRP A 149 -7.43 -1.44 -7.17
N HIS A 150 -7.14 -0.78 -8.29
CA HIS A 150 -6.96 -1.42 -9.60
C HIS A 150 -5.50 -1.36 -10.08
N TYR A 151 -5.24 -1.91 -11.26
CA TYR A 151 -3.90 -2.04 -11.84
C TYR A 151 -3.31 -0.70 -12.35
N ASP A 152 -3.99 0.43 -12.14
CA ASP A 152 -3.51 1.77 -12.47
C ASP A 152 -2.27 2.16 -11.66
N SER A 153 -1.49 3.14 -12.15
CA SER A 153 -0.24 3.61 -11.51
C SER A 153 0.90 2.59 -11.42
N ARG A 154 0.78 1.46 -12.13
CA ARG A 154 1.81 0.42 -12.24
C ARG A 154 3.17 0.92 -12.75
N VAL A 155 3.21 1.90 -13.66
CA VAL A 155 4.50 2.33 -14.25
C VAL A 155 5.30 3.11 -13.23
N SER A 156 4.72 4.18 -12.67
CA SER A 156 5.37 5.00 -11.64
C SER A 156 5.68 4.18 -10.38
N ALA A 157 4.78 3.29 -9.95
CA ALA A 157 5.01 2.44 -8.76
C ALA A 157 6.22 1.50 -8.91
N HIS A 158 6.49 0.99 -10.12
CA HIS A 158 7.56 0.02 -10.36
C HIS A 158 8.83 0.61 -11.01
N THR A 159 8.81 1.89 -11.39
CA THR A 159 9.99 2.60 -11.93
C THR A 159 10.53 3.69 -11.02
N GLY A 160 9.69 4.21 -10.11
CA GLY A 160 10.02 5.39 -9.31
C GLY A 160 9.99 6.70 -10.11
N LEU A 161 9.62 6.67 -11.39
CA LEU A 161 9.40 7.87 -12.19
C LEU A 161 8.15 8.62 -11.72
N PRO A 162 8.20 9.96 -11.58
CA PRO A 162 7.01 10.72 -11.23
C PRO A 162 5.97 10.64 -12.35
N THR A 163 4.70 10.51 -11.97
CA THR A 163 3.56 10.66 -12.89
C THR A 163 2.69 11.85 -12.49
N LEU A 164 1.81 12.25 -13.40
CA LEU A 164 0.96 13.41 -13.23
C LEU A 164 -0.08 13.22 -12.14
N LEU A 165 -0.68 12.03 -12.08
CA LEU A 165 -1.63 11.65 -11.06
C LEU A 165 -1.62 10.13 -10.87
N GLY A 166 -1.44 9.67 -9.63
CA GLY A 166 -1.62 8.27 -9.26
C GLY A 166 -3.10 7.92 -9.07
N TRP A 167 -3.45 7.39 -7.90
CA TRP A 167 -4.85 7.17 -7.54
C TRP A 167 -5.42 8.42 -6.86
N ARG A 168 -6.40 9.06 -7.52
CA ARG A 168 -6.99 10.33 -7.06
C ARG A 168 -7.47 10.26 -5.61
N ASP A 169 -8.20 9.20 -5.27
CA ASP A 169 -8.77 9.07 -3.93
C ASP A 169 -7.68 8.91 -2.87
N HIS A 170 -6.57 8.22 -3.17
CA HIS A 170 -5.41 8.13 -2.28
C HIS A 170 -4.66 9.44 -2.15
N GLU A 171 -4.45 10.19 -3.23
CA GLU A 171 -3.88 11.53 -3.16
C GLU A 171 -4.71 12.44 -2.24
N TYR A 172 -6.05 12.35 -2.31
CA TYR A 172 -6.92 13.06 -1.38
C TYR A 172 -6.69 12.66 0.09
N GLN A 173 -6.55 11.36 0.39
CA GLN A 173 -6.32 10.91 1.78
C GLN A 173 -4.99 11.41 2.34
N TRP A 174 -3.94 11.43 1.50
CA TRP A 174 -2.60 11.86 1.91
C TRP A 174 -2.48 13.37 2.04
N ARG A 175 -3.18 14.13 1.17
CA ARG A 175 -3.04 15.59 1.10
C ARG A 175 -4.14 16.35 1.85
N GLY A 176 -5.25 15.71 2.16
CA GLY A 176 -6.44 16.34 2.76
C GLY A 176 -7.22 17.26 1.81
N SER A 177 -6.83 17.32 0.53
CA SER A 177 -7.50 18.11 -0.52
C SER A 177 -7.35 17.41 -1.86
N SER A 178 -8.41 17.42 -2.68
CA SER A 178 -8.40 16.91 -4.04
C SER A 178 -8.09 17.98 -5.08
N GLU A 179 -7.88 19.24 -4.69
CA GLU A 179 -7.76 20.39 -5.59
C GLU A 179 -6.76 20.17 -6.73
N VAL A 180 -5.53 19.73 -6.42
CA VAL A 180 -4.51 19.45 -7.45
C VAL A 180 -4.88 18.26 -8.31
N ALA A 181 -5.46 17.21 -7.73
CA ALA A 181 -5.88 16.02 -8.47
C ALA A 181 -7.06 16.32 -9.41
N ASP A 182 -7.98 17.19 -8.98
CA ASP A 182 -9.17 17.63 -9.73
C ASP A 182 -8.81 18.56 -10.89
N LEU A 183 -7.70 19.29 -10.78
CA LEU A 183 -7.13 20.06 -11.89
C LEU A 183 -6.41 19.18 -12.91
N ARG A 184 -5.65 18.18 -12.45
CA ARG A 184 -4.84 17.32 -13.34
C ARG A 184 -5.64 16.24 -14.06
N ALA A 185 -6.67 15.68 -13.42
CA ALA A 185 -7.45 14.59 -13.99
C ALA A 185 -8.05 14.93 -15.37
N PRO A 186 -8.74 16.08 -15.57
CA PRO A 186 -9.26 16.47 -16.88
C PRO A 186 -8.18 16.71 -17.95
N ASP A 187 -7.00 17.19 -17.55
CA ASP A 187 -5.89 17.37 -18.48
C ASP A 187 -5.29 16.04 -18.92
N ILE A 188 -5.22 15.04 -18.04
CA ILE A 188 -4.81 13.67 -18.41
C ILE A 188 -5.83 13.05 -19.37
N GLU A 189 -7.13 13.23 -19.09
CA GLU A 189 -8.18 12.81 -20.02
C GLU A 189 -8.02 13.50 -21.38
N THR A 190 -7.72 14.80 -21.41
CA THR A 190 -7.46 15.53 -22.65
C THR A 190 -6.22 15.00 -23.38
N LEU A 191 -5.13 14.75 -22.65
CA LEU A 191 -3.88 14.20 -23.18
C LEU A 191 -4.11 12.87 -23.88
N TYR A 192 -4.97 11.99 -23.37
CA TYR A 192 -5.26 10.70 -24.00
C TYR A 192 -6.40 10.71 -25.03
N THR A 193 -7.38 11.62 -24.93
CA THR A 193 -8.58 11.60 -25.82
C THR A 193 -8.54 12.60 -26.97
N SER A 194 -7.93 13.77 -26.80
CA SER A 194 -7.97 14.86 -27.81
C SER A 194 -7.14 14.51 -29.03
N GLU A 195 -7.62 14.80 -30.24
CA GLU A 195 -6.85 14.71 -31.49
C GLU A 195 -6.11 16.03 -31.84
N ASP A 196 -6.36 17.11 -31.08
CA ASP A 196 -5.67 18.39 -31.28
C ASP A 196 -4.22 18.31 -30.79
N ALA A 197 -3.31 18.14 -31.74
CA ALA A 197 -1.88 18.07 -31.51
C ALA A 197 -1.31 19.29 -30.79
N ALA A 198 -1.79 20.49 -31.08
CA ALA A 198 -1.28 21.71 -30.46
C ALA A 198 -1.68 21.78 -28.98
N ARG A 199 -2.93 21.40 -28.67
CA ARG A 199 -3.40 21.31 -27.28
C ARG A 199 -2.66 20.24 -26.49
N VAL A 200 -2.44 19.06 -27.07
CA VAL A 200 -1.72 17.96 -26.43
C VAL A 200 -0.27 18.36 -26.14
N LEU A 201 0.44 18.93 -27.12
CA LEU A 201 1.81 19.41 -26.91
C LEU A 201 1.88 20.49 -25.82
N ALA A 202 0.95 21.45 -25.82
CA ALA A 202 0.91 22.49 -24.78
C ALA A 202 0.82 21.89 -23.37
N LEU A 203 -0.03 20.87 -23.17
CA LEU A 203 -0.14 20.16 -21.89
C LEU A 203 1.12 19.36 -21.56
N LEU A 204 1.74 18.68 -22.54
CA LEU A 204 3.00 17.96 -22.33
C LEU A 204 4.12 18.91 -21.84
N TYR A 205 4.20 20.13 -22.39
CA TYR A 205 5.15 21.16 -21.95
C TYR A 205 4.78 21.76 -20.58
N GLU A 206 3.50 22.07 -20.36
CA GLU A 206 3.02 22.65 -19.10
C GLU A 206 3.37 21.77 -17.89
N TYR A 207 3.28 20.45 -18.09
CA TYR A 207 3.52 19.45 -17.05
C TYR A 207 4.91 18.82 -17.08
N ASP A 208 5.79 19.28 -17.98
CA ASP A 208 7.13 18.71 -18.21
C ASP A 208 7.13 17.19 -18.42
N ILE A 209 6.11 16.69 -19.13
CA ILE A 209 5.99 15.28 -19.49
C ILE A 209 7.04 14.98 -20.57
N GLU A 210 7.98 14.11 -20.24
CA GLU A 210 9.02 13.65 -21.17
C GLU A 210 8.61 12.32 -21.82
N TYR A 211 7.94 11.44 -21.07
CA TYR A 211 7.51 10.13 -21.56
C TYR A 211 6.00 9.98 -21.52
N VAL A 212 5.42 9.40 -22.58
CA VAL A 212 4.01 9.00 -22.62
C VAL A 212 3.93 7.48 -22.75
N TYR A 213 3.28 6.85 -21.78
CA TYR A 213 3.04 5.41 -21.78
C TYR A 213 1.67 5.09 -22.39
N VAL A 214 1.65 4.17 -23.34
CA VAL A 214 0.42 3.63 -23.95
C VAL A 214 0.48 2.10 -23.94
N GLY A 215 -0.15 1.47 -22.95
CA GLY A 215 -0.26 0.01 -22.83
C GLY A 215 -1.70 -0.50 -22.91
N GLY A 216 -1.91 -1.74 -22.47
CA GLY A 216 -3.23 -2.37 -22.49
C GLY A 216 -4.28 -1.60 -21.69
N LEU A 217 -3.89 -0.99 -20.57
CA LEU A 217 -4.80 -0.20 -19.73
C LEU A 217 -5.24 1.08 -20.45
N GLU A 218 -4.30 1.85 -20.99
CA GLU A 218 -4.61 3.07 -21.74
C GLU A 218 -5.47 2.76 -22.98
N ARG A 219 -5.15 1.68 -23.71
CA ARG A 219 -5.92 1.22 -24.88
C ARG A 219 -7.32 0.75 -24.54
N ALA A 220 -7.52 0.18 -23.36
CA ALA A 220 -8.85 -0.23 -22.91
C ALA A 220 -9.71 0.95 -22.47
N ARG A 221 -9.09 2.07 -22.07
CA ARG A 221 -9.76 3.24 -21.50
C ARG A 221 -10.04 4.33 -22.52
N TYR A 222 -9.10 4.58 -23.43
CA TYR A 222 -9.08 5.76 -24.28
C TYR A 222 -9.32 5.41 -25.76
N PRO A 223 -9.90 6.33 -26.56
CA PRO A 223 -10.17 6.09 -27.97
C PRO A 223 -8.87 5.95 -28.77
N GLU A 224 -8.85 5.01 -29.72
CA GLU A 224 -7.69 4.70 -30.55
C GLU A 224 -7.13 5.93 -31.27
N ALA A 225 -7.98 6.78 -31.86
CA ALA A 225 -7.56 8.02 -32.53
C ALA A 225 -6.81 8.98 -31.58
N GLY A 226 -7.22 9.01 -30.31
CA GLY A 226 -6.54 9.77 -29.27
C GLY A 226 -5.18 9.17 -28.91
N LEU A 227 -4.97 7.86 -29.02
CA LEU A 227 -3.69 7.24 -28.73
C LEU A 227 -2.72 7.33 -29.92
N ASP A 228 -3.22 7.10 -31.13
CA ASP A 228 -2.41 7.05 -32.36
C ASP A 228 -1.75 8.39 -32.69
N LYS A 229 -2.36 9.51 -32.27
CA LYS A 229 -1.80 10.85 -32.46
C LYS A 229 -0.36 10.97 -31.94
N PHE A 230 -0.01 10.27 -30.85
CA PHE A 230 1.32 10.39 -30.24
C PHE A 230 2.42 9.95 -31.22
N GLY A 231 2.16 8.96 -32.08
CA GLY A 231 3.11 8.51 -33.10
C GLY A 231 3.35 9.53 -34.22
N GLN A 232 2.53 10.58 -34.32
CA GLN A 232 2.68 11.64 -35.31
C GLN A 232 3.50 12.82 -34.78
N MET A 233 3.70 12.91 -33.46
CA MET A 233 4.30 14.09 -32.81
C MET A 233 5.43 13.79 -31.83
N LEU A 234 5.59 12.55 -31.39
CA LEU A 234 6.60 12.13 -30.42
C LEU A 234 7.47 11.00 -31.00
N GLU A 235 8.69 10.86 -30.49
CA GLU A 235 9.59 9.76 -30.86
C GLU A 235 9.16 8.46 -30.18
N ILE A 236 9.04 7.36 -30.93
CA ILE A 236 8.84 6.03 -30.34
C ILE A 236 10.19 5.52 -29.82
N VAL A 237 10.32 5.39 -28.51
CA VAL A 237 11.55 4.90 -27.86
C VAL A 237 11.46 3.44 -27.42
N TYR A 238 10.24 2.92 -27.28
CA TYR A 238 9.99 1.50 -27.00
C TYR A 238 8.67 1.06 -27.65
N GLN A 239 8.69 -0.13 -28.26
CA GLN A 239 7.48 -0.76 -28.79
C GLN A 239 7.62 -2.28 -28.73
N ALA A 240 6.78 -2.93 -27.92
CA ALA A 240 6.71 -4.38 -27.83
C ALA A 240 5.35 -4.82 -27.29
N GLY A 241 4.79 -5.89 -27.87
CA GLY A 241 3.46 -6.38 -27.50
C GLY A 241 2.40 -5.29 -27.63
N SER A 242 1.61 -5.09 -26.57
CA SER A 242 0.58 -4.05 -26.48
C SER A 242 1.10 -2.67 -26.04
N VAL A 243 2.39 -2.55 -25.69
CA VAL A 243 2.96 -1.34 -25.12
C VAL A 243 3.75 -0.54 -26.15
N THR A 244 3.53 0.78 -26.13
CA THR A 244 4.35 1.77 -26.82
C THR A 244 4.69 2.90 -25.86
N ILE A 245 5.97 3.28 -25.81
CA ILE A 245 6.44 4.43 -25.03
C ILE A 245 6.96 5.47 -26.00
N TYR A 246 6.41 6.67 -25.87
CA TYR A 246 6.80 7.83 -26.65
C TYR A 246 7.64 8.77 -25.81
N ARG A 247 8.58 9.47 -26.44
CA ARG A 247 9.39 10.53 -25.85
C ARG A 247 9.17 11.84 -26.61
N ARG A 248 9.00 12.92 -25.85
CA ARG A 248 8.88 14.28 -26.40
C ARG A 248 10.21 14.84 -26.88
#